data_AF-A0A251W9W9-F1
#
_entry.id   AF-A0A251W9W9-F1
#
_cell.length_a   1.000
_cell.length_b   1.000
_cell.length_c   1.000
_cell.angle_alpha   90.00
_cell.angle_beta   90.00
_cell.angle_gamma   90.00
#
_symmetry.space_group_name_H-M   'P 1'
#
loop_
_entity.id
_entity.type
_entity.pdbx_description
1 polymer ?
#
loop_
_entity_poly.entity_id
_entity_poly.type
_entity_poly.pdbx_seq_one_letter_code
_entity_poly.pdbx_strand_id
1 'polypeptide(L)'
;MNRCAAYWSKTTDFLKTQVYQDEMSLLPQPHRSRFAIAESHWQRYRQMHCDAVIEPFAGASMAPMLYHRCLATVTNDRIADLQGLAPASEPSEDAPMQSLIAELKQDQVQRMWDRYQAEYCQFEAQSFRQLPRSQSCIPRLNQARLRHLKAMMESR
;
A
#
# COMPACT_ATOMS: atom_id res chain seq x y z
N MET A 1 -6.77 -13.99 -19.89
CA MET A 1 -6.83 -13.29 -18.58
C MET A 1 -5.46 -12.92 -18.02
N ASN A 2 -4.54 -13.88 -17.80
CA ASN A 2 -3.20 -13.60 -17.21
C ASN A 2 -2.42 -12.48 -17.92
N ARG A 3 -2.41 -12.47 -19.27
CA ARG A 3 -1.76 -11.41 -20.07
C ARG A 3 -2.34 -10.02 -19.81
N CYS A 4 -3.67 -9.91 -19.70
CA CYS A 4 -4.34 -8.64 -19.45
C CYS A 4 -4.02 -8.14 -18.04
N ALA A 5 -4.03 -9.03 -17.04
CA ALA A 5 -3.64 -8.68 -15.68
C ALA A 5 -2.19 -8.20 -15.62
N ALA A 6 -1.26 -8.89 -16.29
CA ALA A 6 0.15 -8.49 -16.35
C ALA A 6 0.36 -7.13 -17.05
N TYR A 7 -0.38 -6.88 -18.14
CA TYR A 7 -0.35 -5.58 -18.81
C TYR A 7 -0.88 -4.46 -17.91
N TRP A 8 -1.99 -4.73 -17.23
CA TRP A 8 -2.61 -3.79 -16.30
C TRP A 8 -1.66 -3.44 -15.15
N SER A 9 -1.04 -4.43 -14.50
CA SER A 9 -0.11 -4.17 -13.41
C SER A 9 1.09 -3.34 -13.85
N LYS A 10 1.65 -3.61 -15.05
CA LYS A 10 2.74 -2.80 -15.62
C LYS A 10 2.31 -1.36 -15.91
N THR A 11 1.10 -1.17 -16.40
CA THR A 11 0.54 0.16 -16.66
C THR A 11 0.40 0.95 -15.35
N THR A 12 -0.13 0.30 -14.30
CA THR A 12 -0.25 0.91 -12.98
C THR A 12 1.12 1.21 -12.36
N ASP A 13 2.12 0.34 -12.54
CA ASP A 13 3.51 0.60 -12.11
C ASP A 13 4.12 1.83 -12.79
N PHE A 14 3.86 1.98 -14.10
CA PHE A 14 4.30 3.15 -14.85
C PHE A 14 3.67 4.43 -14.29
N LEU A 15 2.35 4.45 -14.11
CA LEU A 15 1.64 5.59 -13.53
C LEU A 15 2.15 5.94 -12.12
N LYS A 16 2.36 4.93 -11.27
CA LYS A 16 2.91 5.14 -9.92
C LYS A 16 4.32 5.74 -9.96
N THR A 17 5.12 5.35 -10.94
CA THR A 17 6.47 5.92 -11.11
C THR A 17 6.40 7.40 -11.47
N GLN A 18 5.49 7.80 -12.35
CA GLN A 18 5.27 9.21 -12.68
C GLN A 18 4.83 10.02 -11.45
N VAL A 19 3.78 9.55 -10.74
CA VAL A 19 3.30 10.21 -9.53
C VAL A 19 4.41 10.34 -8.47
N TYR A 20 5.22 9.31 -8.28
CA TYR A 20 6.35 9.37 -7.36
C TYR A 20 7.41 10.40 -7.77
N GLN A 21 7.72 10.51 -9.07
CA GLN A 21 8.67 11.49 -9.58
C GLN A 21 8.14 12.91 -9.40
N ASP A 22 6.86 13.13 -9.65
CA ASP A 22 6.20 14.41 -9.44
C ASP A 22 6.27 14.83 -7.97
N GLU A 23 5.87 13.95 -7.04
CA GLU A 23 5.99 14.18 -5.59
C GLU A 23 7.45 14.47 -5.19
N MET A 24 8.39 13.67 -5.68
CA MET A 24 9.82 13.83 -5.36
C MET A 24 10.38 15.18 -5.82
N SER A 25 9.90 15.69 -6.96
CA SER A 25 10.35 16.96 -7.52
C SER A 25 10.01 18.16 -6.62
N LEU A 26 8.86 18.08 -5.93
CA LEU A 26 8.34 19.13 -5.05
C LEU A 26 8.99 19.15 -3.66
N LEU A 27 9.66 18.07 -3.26
CA LEU A 27 10.24 17.93 -1.93
C LEU A 27 11.65 18.56 -1.82
N PRO A 28 11.99 19.21 -0.71
CA PRO A 28 13.37 19.59 -0.39
C PRO A 28 14.27 18.36 -0.15
N GLN A 29 15.58 18.49 -0.38
CA GLN A 29 16.54 17.37 -0.36
C GLN A 29 16.46 16.43 0.87
N PRO A 30 16.39 16.89 2.14
CA PRO A 30 16.29 15.98 3.28
C PRO A 30 14.95 15.22 3.34
N HIS A 31 13.88 15.78 2.77
CA HIS A 31 12.57 15.12 2.68
C HIS A 31 12.55 14.08 1.55
N ARG A 32 13.28 14.31 0.46
CA ARG A 32 13.44 13.36 -0.65
C ARG A 32 13.99 12.01 -0.20
N SER A 33 15.06 12.02 0.61
CA SER A 33 15.67 10.78 1.11
C SER A 33 14.71 9.99 2.00
N ARG A 34 13.98 10.65 2.90
CA ARG A 34 12.99 10.00 3.78
C ARG A 34 11.83 9.43 2.97
N PHE A 35 11.33 10.18 1.99
CA PHE A 35 10.26 9.71 1.11
C PHE A 35 10.71 8.49 0.29
N ALA A 36 11.94 8.49 -0.24
CA ALA A 36 12.50 7.35 -0.97
C ALA A 36 12.67 6.10 -0.09
N ILE A 37 13.08 6.26 1.18
CA ILE A 37 13.16 5.15 2.15
C ILE A 37 11.78 4.55 2.40
N ALA A 38 10.79 5.39 2.71
CA ALA A 38 9.41 4.94 2.90
C ALA A 38 8.87 4.21 1.67
N GLU A 39 9.16 4.73 0.48
CA GLU A 39 8.73 4.12 -0.78
C GLU A 39 9.38 2.74 -1.02
N SER A 40 10.65 2.56 -0.65
CA SER A 40 11.31 1.25 -0.74
C SER A 40 10.65 0.20 0.17
N HIS A 41 10.21 0.60 1.36
CA HIS A 41 9.47 -0.28 2.26
C HIS A 41 8.08 -0.60 1.73
N TRP A 42 7.40 0.36 1.12
CA TRP A 42 6.13 0.13 0.45
C TRP A 42 6.26 -0.89 -0.70
N GLN A 43 7.28 -0.76 -1.55
CA GLN A 43 7.53 -1.71 -2.65
C GLN A 43 7.75 -3.14 -2.13
N ARG A 44 8.53 -3.27 -1.05
CA ARG A 44 8.79 -4.57 -0.43
C ARG A 44 7.55 -5.16 0.22
N TYR A 45 6.75 -4.34 0.91
CA TYR A 45 5.44 -4.73 1.42
C TYR A 45 4.54 -5.26 0.29
N ARG A 46 4.44 -4.52 -0.82
CA ARG A 46 3.60 -4.88 -1.96
C ARG A 46 3.96 -6.25 -2.52
N GLN A 47 5.24 -6.51 -2.73
CA GLN A 47 5.72 -7.81 -3.21
C GLN A 47 5.32 -8.92 -2.25
N MET A 48 5.71 -8.80 -0.97
CA MET A 48 5.43 -9.81 0.04
C MET A 48 3.93 -10.07 0.23
N HIS A 49 3.11 -9.02 0.19
CA HIS A 49 1.66 -9.16 0.29
C HIS A 49 1.09 -9.91 -0.91
N CYS A 50 1.49 -9.57 -2.14
CA CYS A 50 0.97 -10.22 -3.32
C CYS A 50 1.49 -11.65 -3.49
N ASP A 51 2.69 -11.97 -3.01
CA ASP A 51 3.18 -13.35 -2.91
C ASP A 51 2.30 -14.16 -1.94
N ALA A 52 1.97 -13.61 -0.77
CA ALA A 52 1.09 -14.27 0.21
C ALA A 52 -0.35 -14.47 -0.30
N VAL A 53 -0.86 -13.57 -1.15
CA VAL A 53 -2.18 -13.70 -1.79
C VAL A 53 -2.24 -14.95 -2.68
N ILE A 54 -1.16 -15.28 -3.39
CA ILE A 54 -1.15 -16.39 -4.34
C ILE A 54 -0.64 -17.70 -3.76
N GLU A 55 -0.06 -17.69 -2.56
CA GLU A 55 0.47 -18.88 -1.89
C GLU A 55 -0.53 -20.05 -1.84
N PRO A 56 -1.84 -19.85 -1.50
CA PRO A 56 -2.82 -20.93 -1.51
C PRO A 56 -3.10 -21.52 -2.91
N PHE A 57 -2.70 -20.80 -3.97
CA PHE A 57 -2.91 -21.15 -5.37
C PHE A 57 -1.62 -21.58 -6.06
N ALA A 58 -0.57 -21.91 -5.31
CA ALA A 58 0.71 -22.32 -5.87
C ALA A 58 0.55 -23.44 -6.92
N GLY A 59 1.06 -23.20 -8.13
CA GLY A 59 0.94 -24.13 -9.27
C GLY A 59 -0.38 -24.04 -10.05
N ALA A 60 -1.39 -23.32 -9.57
CA ALA A 60 -2.63 -23.11 -10.30
C ALA A 60 -2.44 -22.15 -11.48
N SER A 61 -3.13 -22.40 -12.59
CA SER A 61 -3.06 -21.58 -13.80
C SER A 61 -3.57 -20.14 -13.61
N MET A 62 -4.38 -19.92 -12.57
CA MET A 62 -4.91 -18.60 -12.20
C MET A 62 -3.98 -17.78 -11.28
N ALA A 63 -2.98 -18.39 -10.64
CA ALA A 63 -2.09 -17.70 -9.69
C ALA A 63 -1.41 -16.45 -10.30
N PRO A 64 -0.90 -16.46 -11.55
CA PRO A 64 -0.35 -15.25 -12.15
C PRO A 64 -1.38 -14.13 -12.30
N MET A 65 -2.65 -14.47 -12.59
CA MET A 65 -3.73 -13.48 -12.67
C MET A 65 -3.94 -12.79 -11.34
N LEU A 66 -4.04 -13.58 -10.26
CA LEU A 66 -4.26 -13.08 -8.91
C LEU A 66 -3.10 -12.22 -8.43
N TYR A 67 -1.87 -12.64 -8.73
CA TYR A 67 -0.66 -11.88 -8.42
C TYR A 67 -0.68 -10.50 -9.07
N HIS A 68 -0.89 -10.45 -10.39
CA HIS A 68 -0.90 -9.20 -11.13
C HIS A 68 -2.10 -8.31 -10.77
N ARG A 69 -3.25 -8.91 -10.45
CA ARG A 69 -4.41 -8.16 -9.92
C ARG A 69 -4.05 -7.53 -8.57
N CYS A 70 -3.43 -8.27 -7.66
CA CYS A 70 -2.98 -7.74 -6.37
C CYS A 70 -2.00 -6.57 -6.57
N LEU A 71 -0.99 -6.74 -7.43
CA LEU A 71 -0.02 -5.68 -7.73
C LEU A 71 -0.71 -4.40 -8.19
N ALA A 72 -1.66 -4.50 -9.12
CA ALA A 72 -2.38 -3.35 -9.61
C ALA A 72 -3.26 -2.70 -8.54
N THR A 73 -4.00 -3.49 -7.74
CA THR A 73 -4.85 -2.96 -6.66
C THR A 73 -4.03 -2.19 -5.62
N VAL A 74 -2.98 -2.79 -5.06
CA VAL A 74 -2.13 -2.15 -4.04
C VAL A 74 -1.44 -0.90 -4.59
N THR A 75 -1.07 -0.92 -5.87
CA THR A 75 -0.42 0.23 -6.53
C THR A 75 -1.40 1.36 -6.81
N ASN A 76 -2.64 1.06 -7.20
CA ASN A 76 -3.70 2.07 -7.34
C ASN A 76 -4.02 2.73 -5.99
N ASP A 77 -4.11 1.95 -4.91
CA ASP A 77 -4.29 2.49 -3.56
C ASP A 77 -3.15 3.44 -3.18
N ARG A 78 -1.91 3.12 -3.55
CA ARG A 78 -0.74 4.01 -3.34
C ARG A 78 -0.78 5.26 -4.21
N ILE A 79 -1.21 5.17 -5.47
CA ILE A 79 -1.38 6.34 -6.34
C ILE A 79 -2.42 7.28 -5.72
N ALA A 80 -3.59 6.75 -5.33
CA ALA A 80 -4.64 7.52 -4.69
C ALA A 80 -4.16 8.14 -3.37
N ASP A 81 -3.39 7.39 -2.59
CA ASP A 81 -2.72 7.88 -1.40
C ASP A 81 -1.83 9.09 -1.72
N LEU A 82 -0.83 8.94 -2.58
CA LEU A 82 0.10 10.02 -2.95
C LEU A 82 -0.64 11.27 -3.43
N GLN A 83 -1.60 11.11 -4.35
CA GLN A 83 -2.40 12.20 -4.90
C GLN A 83 -3.41 12.83 -3.93
N GLY A 84 -3.59 12.28 -2.72
CA GLY A 84 -4.54 12.80 -1.73
C GLY A 84 -5.99 12.49 -2.03
N LEU A 85 -6.22 11.50 -2.88
CA LEU A 85 -7.53 10.97 -3.26
C LEU A 85 -7.94 9.75 -2.42
N ALA A 86 -7.05 9.27 -1.55
CA ALA A 86 -7.40 8.21 -0.61
C ALA A 86 -8.59 8.68 0.25
N PRO A 87 -9.64 7.84 0.39
CA PRO A 87 -10.82 8.22 1.15
C PRO A 87 -10.42 8.65 2.56
N ALA A 88 -11.08 9.70 3.06
CA ALA A 88 -10.96 10.07 4.46
C ALA A 88 -11.33 8.84 5.31
N SER A 89 -10.63 8.67 6.44
CA SER A 89 -11.00 7.66 7.42
C SER A 89 -12.39 7.97 7.94
N GLU A 90 -13.41 7.35 7.34
CA GLU A 90 -14.76 7.41 7.90
C GLU A 90 -14.74 6.65 9.25
N PRO A 91 -15.29 7.24 10.32
CA PRO A 91 -15.49 6.52 11.56
C PRO A 91 -16.66 5.55 11.36
N SER A 92 -16.51 4.30 11.85
CA SER A 92 -17.45 3.15 11.75
C SER A 92 -17.40 2.42 10.38
N GLU A 93 -17.17 1.10 10.27
CA GLU A 93 -17.75 -0.06 10.98
C GLU A 93 -16.74 -1.21 11.26
N ASP A 94 -15.43 -0.93 11.29
CA ASP A 94 -14.38 -1.97 11.19
C ASP A 94 -13.68 -2.36 12.53
N ALA A 95 -14.31 -2.15 13.70
CA ALA A 95 -13.73 -2.56 14.99
C ALA A 95 -13.25 -4.04 15.05
N PRO A 96 -13.94 -5.03 14.43
CA PRO A 96 -13.47 -6.41 14.35
C PRO A 96 -12.23 -6.61 13.47
N MET A 97 -11.92 -5.66 12.60
CA MET A 97 -10.79 -5.76 11.67
C MET A 97 -9.50 -5.16 12.22
N GLN A 98 -9.61 -4.23 13.18
CA GLN A 98 -8.46 -3.74 13.95
C GLN A 98 -7.90 -4.82 14.87
N SER A 99 -8.74 -5.71 15.42
CA SER A 99 -8.29 -6.92 16.11
C SER A 99 -7.57 -7.90 15.18
N LEU A 100 -7.97 -8.00 13.91
CA LEU A 100 -7.28 -8.84 12.92
C LEU A 100 -5.84 -8.36 12.70
N ILE A 101 -5.60 -7.05 12.60
CA ILE A 101 -4.24 -6.49 12.53
C ILE A 101 -3.44 -6.84 13.79
N ALA A 102 -4.07 -6.84 14.96
CA ALA A 102 -3.40 -7.18 16.22
C ALA A 102 -3.01 -8.67 16.31
N GLU A 103 -3.78 -9.57 15.69
CA GLU A 103 -3.46 -11.00 15.59
C GLU A 103 -2.31 -11.27 14.59
N LEU A 104 -2.17 -10.42 13.57
CA LEU A 104 -1.12 -10.51 12.56
C LEU A 104 0.25 -9.97 13.00
N LYS A 105 0.47 -9.61 14.27
CA LYS A 105 1.73 -9.01 14.75
C LYS A 105 3.00 -9.83 14.45
N GLN A 106 2.87 -11.15 14.36
CA GLN A 106 3.99 -12.04 14.01
C GLN A 106 4.11 -12.35 12.51
N ASP A 107 3.19 -11.86 11.69
CA ASP A 107 3.25 -12.00 10.24
C ASP A 107 4.34 -11.09 9.64
N GLN A 108 5.12 -11.63 8.71
CA GLN A 108 6.23 -10.90 8.09
C GLN A 108 5.73 -9.78 7.17
N VAL A 109 4.58 -9.99 6.50
CA VAL A 109 3.96 -8.98 5.64
C VAL A 109 3.47 -7.81 6.50
N GLN A 110 2.85 -8.10 7.64
CA GLN A 110 2.39 -7.08 8.58
C GLN A 110 3.56 -6.26 9.15
N ARG A 111 4.67 -6.89 9.56
CA ARG A 111 5.86 -6.13 10.00
C ARG A 111 6.42 -5.20 8.92
N MET A 112 6.39 -5.63 7.65
CA MET A 112 6.85 -4.79 6.54
C MET A 112 5.89 -3.61 6.31
N TRP A 113 4.58 -3.85 6.44
CA TRP A 113 3.58 -2.79 6.42
C TRP A 113 3.80 -1.77 7.54
N ASP A 114 4.01 -2.23 8.78
CA ASP A 114 4.21 -1.35 9.93
C ASP A 114 5.47 -0.49 9.76
N ARG A 115 6.55 -1.06 9.19
CA ARG A 115 7.76 -0.30 8.87
C ARG A 115 7.50 0.77 7.80
N TYR A 116 6.79 0.42 6.72
CA TYR A 116 6.38 1.40 5.72
C TYR A 116 5.54 2.53 6.35
N GLN A 117 4.53 2.19 7.14
CA GLN A 117 3.64 3.15 7.78
C GLN A 117 4.42 4.11 8.69
N ALA A 118 5.32 3.59 9.52
CA ALA A 118 6.13 4.40 10.42
C ALA A 118 6.99 5.42 9.67
N GLU A 119 7.76 4.97 8.67
CA GLU A 119 8.64 5.83 7.87
C GLU A 119 7.84 6.87 7.07
N TYR A 120 6.73 6.44 6.46
CA TYR A 120 5.91 7.33 5.63
C TYR A 120 5.17 8.38 6.48
N CYS A 121 4.59 8.00 7.61
CA CYS A 121 3.92 8.96 8.49
C CYS A 121 4.91 9.89 9.18
N GLN A 122 6.13 9.44 9.49
CA GLN A 122 7.19 10.35 9.95
C GLN A 122 7.56 11.37 8.86
N PHE A 123 7.67 10.93 7.60
CA PHE A 123 7.89 11.82 6.46
C PHE A 123 6.74 12.83 6.31
N GLU A 124 5.47 12.40 6.32
CA GLU A 124 4.33 13.31 6.17
C GLU A 124 4.25 14.31 7.33
N ALA A 125 4.48 13.85 8.56
CA ALA A 125 4.50 14.71 9.75
C ALA A 125 5.63 15.76 9.70
N GLN A 126 6.69 15.55 8.93
CA GLN A 126 7.77 16.53 8.80
C GLN A 126 7.58 17.45 7.61
N SER A 127 7.10 16.92 6.49
CA SER A 127 6.92 17.66 5.24
C SER A 127 5.64 18.50 5.23
N PHE A 128 4.62 18.07 5.98
CA PHE A 128 3.26 18.59 5.89
C PHE A 128 2.67 18.92 7.28
N ARG A 129 3.49 19.40 8.24
CA ARG A 129 3.11 19.64 9.66
C ARG A 129 1.78 20.37 9.87
N GLN A 130 1.39 21.23 8.94
CA GLN A 130 0.18 22.05 9.04
C GLN A 130 -0.99 21.56 8.18
N LEU A 131 -0.81 20.49 7.39
CA LEU A 131 -1.88 19.93 6.58
C LEU A 131 -2.65 18.86 7.37
N PRO A 132 -4.00 18.86 7.36
CA PRO A 132 -4.82 17.84 8.02
C PRO A 132 -4.44 16.40 7.63
N ARG A 133 -3.94 16.23 6.41
CA ARG A 133 -3.44 14.96 5.86
C ARG A 133 -2.37 14.30 6.74
N SER A 134 -1.45 15.07 7.30
CA SER A 134 -0.37 14.51 8.13
C SER A 134 -0.89 13.97 9.46
N GLN A 135 -1.94 14.57 10.00
CA GLN A 135 -2.59 14.16 11.25
C GLN A 135 -3.40 12.87 11.07
N SER A 136 -3.92 12.61 9.87
CA SER A 136 -4.68 11.41 9.54
C SER A 136 -3.87 10.31 8.84
N CYS A 137 -2.52 10.40 8.82
CA CYS A 137 -1.69 9.43 8.11
C CYS A 137 -1.89 7.98 8.60
N ILE A 138 -1.76 7.74 9.90
CA ILE A 138 -1.92 6.39 10.48
C ILE A 138 -3.33 5.83 10.23
N PRO A 139 -4.44 6.52 10.56
CA PRO A 139 -5.77 5.96 10.33
C PRO A 139 -6.07 5.72 8.85
N ARG A 140 -5.63 6.61 7.94
CA ARG A 140 -5.78 6.46 6.48
C ARG A 140 -5.02 5.24 5.95
N LEU A 141 -3.77 5.06 6.39
CA LEU A 141 -2.99 3.89 6.02
C LEU A 141 -3.60 2.61 6.61
N ASN A 142 -4.04 2.61 7.88
CA ASN A 142 -4.73 1.46 8.46
C ASN A 142 -5.95 1.05 7.63
N GLN A 143 -6.76 2.00 7.18
CA GLN A 143 -7.90 1.71 6.30
C GLN A 143 -7.46 1.08 4.97
N ALA A 144 -6.36 1.55 4.37
CA ALA A 144 -5.77 0.91 3.19
C ALA A 144 -5.33 -0.53 3.47
N ARG A 145 -4.68 -0.78 4.62
CA ARG A 145 -4.27 -2.14 5.02
C ARG A 145 -5.48 -3.06 5.14
N LEU A 146 -6.55 -2.57 5.75
CA LEU A 146 -7.79 -3.33 5.92
C LEU A 146 -8.43 -3.69 4.57
N ARG A 147 -8.43 -2.78 3.59
CA ARG A 147 -8.86 -3.10 2.21
C ARG A 147 -8.01 -4.20 1.58
N HIS A 148 -6.69 -4.15 1.75
CA HIS A 148 -5.79 -5.18 1.23
C HIS A 148 -6.05 -6.55 1.88
N LEU A 149 -6.33 -6.58 3.19
CA LEU A 149 -6.67 -7.81 3.91
C LEU A 149 -8.04 -8.36 3.49
N LYS A 150 -9.07 -7.51 3.39
CA LYS A 150 -10.40 -7.88 2.86
C LYS A 150 -10.28 -8.50 1.47
N ALA A 151 -9.58 -7.85 0.55
CA ALA A 151 -9.37 -8.35 -0.80
C ALA A 151 -8.62 -9.69 -0.85
N MET A 152 -7.66 -9.90 0.05
CA MET A 152 -6.96 -11.18 0.19
C MET A 152 -7.90 -12.30 0.68
N MET A 153 -8.79 -12.00 1.64
CA MET A 153 -9.77 -12.97 2.15
C MET A 153 -10.84 -13.33 1.10
N GLU A 154 -11.31 -12.36 0.33
CA GLU A 154 -12.28 -12.57 -0.77
C GLU A 154 -11.71 -13.38 -1.94
N SER A 155 -10.38 -13.41 -2.07
CA SER A 155 -9.70 -14.16 -3.13
C SER A 155 -9.46 -15.64 -2.81
N ARG A 156 -9.70 -16.06 -1.55
CA ARG A 156 -9.53 -17.44 -1.07
C ARG A 156 -10.75 -18.32 -1.30
#